data_AF-A0AAW2EPQ2-F1
#
_entry.id   AF-A0AAW2EPQ2-F1
#
_cell.length_a   1.000
_cell.length_b   1.000
_cell.length_c   1.000
_cell.angle_alpha   90.00
_cell.angle_beta   90.00
_cell.angle_gamma   90.00
#
_symmetry.space_group_name_H-M   'P 1'
#
loop_
_entity.id
_entity.type
_entity.pdbx_description
1 polymer ?
#
loop_
_entity_poly.entity_id
_entity_poly.type
_entity_poly.pdbx_seq_one_letter_code
_entity_poly.pdbx_strand_id
1 'polypeptide(L)'
;MAAPRFIRLGLVLFLMKVSSGTYLAKCCPPGEIFSGHSTVECVSKPRNAMELYVRQWNTTAEGIPQCDEPEDLMTTKFDDLDSNNFLEVPACLEILHEQVAGGIAVIVVHCRSNKDRQMKAINEFLPQLAYVRKCCPNDTIFDSRTKACVPRSNESVSLAEFLRSKSADTELVVVATEGSPTCKKPIVDYVIGENDIILRNNTYSVMVPTFRNNFIKEELFVAEDTACFDMTLNRTLVARVCRDPGFCNDNACIRKCCAENEFFYADGCNKLPVPDEPTEFHVALANAVNQTKSSTFAVTKDYGVLIGKPCKYGMYPVDPKEEEWLLTSEGHVFVQDYAVYDQNKYCMDIFYSKLIPERNFYLFICFDNPNATKEANLVRLRMNTALELTSCAFLLMTLLVYVCLPSLQNLHGKTLMCHVSSLLLAFICLAVITWITPVDPEEELDTTTCKALAYTTLFSFLSAFSWLNVMCFDIWWTFG
;
A
#
# COMPACT_ATOMS: atom_id res chain seq x y z
N MET A 1 48.35 77.45 -18.72
CA MET A 1 48.29 76.13 -18.03
C MET A 1 47.10 76.17 -17.08
N ALA A 2 46.14 75.26 -17.05
CA ALA A 2 45.78 74.11 -17.88
C ALA A 2 44.29 73.81 -17.59
N ALA A 3 43.58 73.29 -18.59
CA ALA A 3 42.13 73.11 -18.66
C ALA A 3 41.55 71.97 -17.77
N PRO A 4 40.25 71.96 -17.46
CA PRO A 4 39.60 70.78 -16.91
C PRO A 4 39.29 69.78 -18.04
N ARG A 5 39.77 68.53 -17.88
CA ARG A 5 39.52 67.41 -18.79
C ARG A 5 38.14 66.80 -18.51
N PHE A 6 37.27 66.83 -19.50
CA PHE A 6 36.09 65.96 -19.58
C PHE A 6 36.55 64.50 -19.72
N ILE A 7 36.17 63.63 -18.78
CA ILE A 7 36.31 62.17 -18.91
C ILE A 7 34.96 61.64 -19.43
N ARG A 8 34.94 61.23 -20.71
CA ARG A 8 33.85 60.45 -21.29
C ARG A 8 33.89 59.05 -20.69
N LEU A 9 32.95 58.72 -19.80
CA LEU A 9 32.66 57.32 -19.46
C LEU A 9 31.91 56.71 -20.65
N GLY A 10 32.61 55.89 -21.43
CA GLY A 10 32.00 55.10 -22.49
C GLY A 10 31.09 54.05 -21.88
N LEU A 11 29.79 54.17 -22.13
CA LEU A 11 28.79 53.15 -21.86
C LEU A 11 29.08 51.98 -22.82
N VAL A 12 29.83 50.97 -22.35
CA VAL A 12 29.94 49.70 -23.07
C VAL A 12 28.62 48.96 -22.83
N LEU A 13 27.65 49.20 -23.71
CA LEU A 13 26.53 48.30 -23.92
C LEU A 13 27.11 46.96 -24.38
N PHE A 14 27.30 46.05 -23.42
CA PHE A 14 27.33 44.63 -23.71
C PHE A 14 25.97 44.30 -24.32
N LEU A 15 25.90 44.31 -25.65
CA LEU A 15 24.90 43.57 -26.38
C LEU A 15 25.16 42.10 -26.04
N MET A 16 24.48 41.63 -24.99
CA MET A 16 24.18 40.20 -24.86
C MET A 16 23.49 39.84 -26.17
N LYS A 17 24.26 39.18 -27.04
CA LYS A 17 23.74 38.55 -28.25
C LYS A 17 22.82 37.46 -27.72
N VAL A 18 21.55 37.80 -27.49
CA VAL A 18 20.48 36.83 -27.27
C VAL A 18 20.43 36.04 -28.57
N SER A 19 21.09 34.88 -28.55
CA SER A 19 20.91 33.86 -29.55
C SER A 19 19.43 33.50 -29.52
N SER A 20 18.67 33.95 -30.51
CA SER A 20 17.31 33.47 -30.75
C SER A 20 17.41 32.04 -31.30
N GLY A 21 17.83 31.11 -30.44
CA GLY A 21 17.59 29.69 -30.66
C GLY A 21 16.09 29.47 -30.71
N THR A 22 15.64 28.76 -31.73
CA THR A 22 14.26 28.26 -31.86
C THR A 22 14.37 26.84 -31.32
N TYR A 23 13.51 26.45 -30.39
CA TYR A 23 13.62 25.15 -29.74
C TYR A 23 12.37 24.34 -30.04
N LEU A 24 12.51 23.01 -29.95
CA LEU A 24 11.48 22.05 -30.33
C LEU A 24 10.18 22.33 -29.56
N ALA A 25 9.12 22.65 -30.32
CA ALA A 25 7.76 22.74 -29.79
C ALA A 25 7.15 21.34 -29.65
N LYS A 26 6.00 21.24 -28.98
CA LYS A 26 5.22 19.99 -28.95
C LYS A 26 4.54 19.77 -30.30
N CYS A 27 4.52 18.54 -30.83
CA CYS A 27 3.89 18.23 -32.11
C CYS A 27 2.36 18.26 -32.05
N CYS A 28 1.78 17.59 -31.05
CA CYS A 28 0.34 17.49 -30.85
C CYS A 28 -0.15 18.55 -29.85
N PRO A 29 -1.42 18.98 -29.94
CA PRO A 29 -2.01 19.88 -28.97
C PRO A 29 -2.00 19.30 -27.53
N PRO A 30 -2.19 20.14 -26.50
CA PRO A 30 -2.32 19.65 -25.12
C PRO A 30 -3.44 18.60 -24.99
N GLY A 31 -3.14 17.47 -24.35
CA GLY A 31 -4.08 16.36 -24.19
C GLY A 31 -4.04 15.28 -25.29
N GLU A 32 -3.25 15.48 -26.34
CA GLU A 32 -3.03 14.50 -27.42
C GLU A 32 -1.57 14.04 -27.47
N ILE A 33 -1.35 12.80 -27.96
CA ILE A 33 -0.04 12.15 -28.16
C ILE A 33 -0.05 11.34 -29.47
N PHE A 34 1.11 10.87 -29.93
CA PHE A 34 1.16 9.95 -31.07
C PHE A 34 0.90 8.50 -30.66
N SER A 35 0.14 7.79 -31.49
CA SER A 35 -0.13 6.35 -31.34
C SER A 35 -0.01 5.65 -32.68
N GLY A 36 0.77 4.57 -32.75
CA GLY A 36 0.90 3.73 -33.94
C GLY A 36 2.35 3.43 -34.32
N HIS A 37 2.54 2.55 -35.32
CA HIS A 37 3.85 2.08 -35.75
C HIS A 37 4.32 2.71 -37.08
N SER A 38 3.44 3.44 -37.79
CA SER A 38 3.71 3.90 -39.16
C SER A 38 2.87 5.10 -39.66
N THR A 39 1.76 5.45 -39.00
CA THR A 39 0.95 6.64 -39.33
C THR A 39 0.97 7.61 -38.16
N VAL A 40 1.44 8.83 -38.42
CA VAL A 40 1.65 9.86 -37.41
C VAL A 40 0.33 10.62 -37.20
N GLU A 41 -0.50 10.15 -36.27
CA GLU A 41 -1.79 10.76 -35.94
C GLU A 41 -1.86 11.11 -34.45
N CYS A 42 -2.20 12.37 -34.16
CA CYS A 42 -2.45 12.82 -32.79
C CYS A 42 -3.76 12.21 -32.31
N VAL A 43 -3.68 11.41 -31.24
CA VAL A 43 -4.82 10.77 -30.60
C VAL A 43 -4.95 11.25 -29.17
N SER A 44 -6.16 11.19 -28.62
CA SER A 44 -6.39 11.51 -27.21
C SER A 44 -5.53 10.63 -26.30
N LYS A 45 -4.86 11.26 -25.33
CA LYS A 45 -4.01 10.61 -24.34
C LYS A 45 -4.77 9.49 -23.59
N PRO A 46 -4.24 8.25 -23.52
CA PRO A 46 -4.73 7.23 -22.60
C PRO A 46 -4.62 7.69 -21.14
N ARG A 47 -5.51 7.25 -20.24
CA ARG A 47 -5.51 7.63 -18.82
C ARG A 47 -4.19 7.41 -18.05
N ASN A 48 -3.25 6.61 -18.57
CA ASN A 48 -1.98 6.28 -17.93
C ASN A 48 -0.73 6.67 -18.77
N ALA A 49 -0.88 7.54 -19.78
CA ALA A 49 0.26 7.89 -20.63
C ALA A 49 1.15 8.99 -20.01
N MET A 50 2.42 9.05 -20.46
CA MET A 50 3.33 10.16 -20.13
C MET A 50 2.75 11.50 -20.59
N GLU A 51 3.22 12.59 -20.00
CA GLU A 51 2.95 13.95 -20.41
C GLU A 51 4.24 14.73 -20.65
N LEU A 52 4.31 15.37 -21.81
CA LEU A 52 5.42 16.24 -22.19
C LEU A 52 5.06 17.69 -21.86
N TYR A 53 5.85 18.29 -20.99
CA TYR A 53 5.71 19.70 -20.65
C TYR A 53 6.79 20.53 -21.32
N VAL A 54 6.56 20.86 -22.59
CA VAL A 54 7.40 21.77 -23.38
C VAL A 54 7.02 23.24 -23.07
N ARG A 55 7.96 24.17 -23.29
CA ARG A 55 7.71 25.61 -23.15
C ARG A 55 6.88 26.09 -24.34
N GLN A 56 5.64 26.53 -24.11
CA GLN A 56 4.86 27.21 -25.14
C GLN A 56 5.49 28.59 -25.41
N TRP A 57 6.14 28.75 -26.56
CA TRP A 57 6.39 30.08 -27.09
C TRP A 57 5.12 30.58 -27.78
N ASN A 58 4.82 31.87 -27.64
CA ASN A 58 3.76 32.59 -28.39
C ASN A 58 4.03 32.67 -29.90
N THR A 59 4.76 31.71 -30.46
CA THR A 59 5.06 31.61 -31.89
C THR A 59 4.11 30.62 -32.53
N THR A 60 3.67 30.95 -33.75
CA THR A 60 2.85 30.17 -34.68
C THR A 60 3.48 28.84 -35.16
N ALA A 61 4.30 28.20 -34.32
CA ALA A 61 5.09 27.01 -34.60
C ALA A 61 4.65 25.80 -33.75
N GLU A 62 3.41 25.79 -33.25
CA GLU A 62 2.78 24.56 -32.77
C GLU A 62 2.26 23.78 -33.98
N GLY A 63 2.63 22.50 -34.08
CA GLY A 63 2.13 21.60 -35.11
C GLY A 63 3.21 20.70 -35.71
N ILE A 64 2.75 19.62 -36.34
CA ILE A 64 3.58 18.66 -37.07
C ILE A 64 4.34 19.42 -38.18
N PRO A 65 5.67 19.21 -38.34
CA PRO A 65 6.45 19.90 -39.35
C PRO A 65 5.91 19.61 -40.76
N GLN A 66 5.82 20.65 -41.59
CA GLN A 66 5.42 20.52 -43.00
C GLN A 66 6.63 20.12 -43.85
N CYS A 67 6.71 18.85 -44.23
CA CYS A 67 7.70 18.33 -45.17
C CYS A 67 7.21 18.49 -46.63
N ASP A 68 8.13 18.39 -47.60
CA ASP A 68 7.82 18.51 -49.02
C ASP A 68 6.82 17.42 -49.47
N GLU A 69 7.00 16.18 -49.00
CA GLU A 69 6.05 15.08 -49.15
C GLU A 69 5.64 14.51 -47.78
N PRO A 70 4.39 14.03 -47.60
CA PRO A 70 3.96 13.39 -46.33
C PRO A 70 4.81 12.18 -45.93
N GLU A 71 5.41 11.50 -46.91
CA GLU A 71 6.27 10.33 -46.73
C GLU A 71 7.67 10.68 -46.19
N ASP A 72 8.05 11.97 -46.23
CA ASP A 72 9.33 12.46 -45.73
C ASP A 72 9.31 12.78 -44.23
N LEU A 73 8.15 12.64 -43.58
CA LEU A 73 8.01 12.76 -42.14
C LEU A 73 8.65 11.55 -41.45
N MET A 74 9.70 11.80 -40.67
CA MET A 74 10.44 10.79 -39.92
C MET A 74 10.17 10.94 -38.42
N THR A 75 10.17 9.81 -37.71
CA THR A 75 10.17 9.77 -36.24
C THR A 75 11.42 9.07 -35.75
N THR A 76 12.13 9.69 -34.81
CA THR A 76 13.34 9.14 -34.20
C THR A 76 13.19 9.15 -32.69
N LYS A 77 13.60 8.07 -32.00
CA LYS A 77 13.61 8.06 -30.53
C LYS A 77 14.62 9.08 -30.03
N PHE A 78 14.26 9.78 -28.96
CA PHE A 78 15.11 10.82 -28.40
C PHE A 78 16.48 10.26 -27.94
N ASP A 79 16.49 9.06 -27.37
CA ASP A 79 17.70 8.38 -26.92
C ASP A 79 18.66 7.98 -28.05
N ASP A 80 18.16 7.89 -29.30
CA ASP A 80 18.96 7.56 -30.48
C ASP A 80 19.64 8.80 -31.10
N LEU A 81 19.33 10.00 -30.58
CA LEU A 81 19.89 11.26 -31.07
C LEU A 81 21.11 11.67 -30.23
N ASP A 82 22.23 11.94 -30.91
CA ASP A 82 23.42 12.48 -30.26
C ASP A 82 23.13 13.87 -29.69
N SER A 83 23.28 14.02 -28.37
CA SER A 83 22.99 15.24 -27.59
C SER A 83 23.83 16.48 -27.96
N ASN A 84 24.82 16.33 -28.84
CA ASN A 84 25.65 17.43 -29.37
C ASN A 84 25.25 17.89 -30.78
N ASN A 85 24.25 17.26 -31.41
CA ASN A 85 23.85 17.56 -32.78
C ASN A 85 22.66 18.52 -32.83
N PHE A 86 22.71 19.44 -33.79
CA PHE A 86 21.60 20.33 -34.14
C PHE A 86 20.73 19.66 -35.20
N LEU A 87 19.42 19.88 -35.12
CA LEU A 87 18.53 19.58 -36.25
C LEU A 87 18.46 20.84 -37.13
N GLU A 88 18.95 20.72 -38.37
CA GLU A 88 18.84 21.78 -39.41
C GLU A 88 17.49 21.74 -40.14
N VAL A 89 16.56 20.91 -39.65
CA VAL A 89 15.24 20.66 -40.23
C VAL A 89 14.15 21.05 -39.24
N PRO A 90 12.96 21.50 -39.71
CA PRO A 90 11.82 21.73 -38.82
C PRO A 90 11.52 20.46 -38.03
N ALA A 91 11.51 20.56 -36.71
CA ALA A 91 11.26 19.43 -35.85
C ALA A 91 10.36 19.80 -34.66
N CYS A 92 9.75 18.77 -34.06
CA CYS A 92 8.97 18.91 -32.84
C CYS A 92 9.14 17.67 -31.97
N LEU A 93 8.86 17.81 -30.67
CA LEU A 93 8.98 16.74 -29.67
C LEU A 93 7.58 16.17 -29.37
N GLU A 94 7.47 14.84 -29.27
CA GLU A 94 6.20 14.21 -28.89
C GLU A 94 6.39 12.87 -28.17
N ILE A 95 5.33 12.40 -27.52
CA ILE A 95 5.25 11.07 -26.93
C ILE A 95 4.68 10.09 -27.95
N LEU A 96 5.39 8.97 -28.15
CA LEU A 96 4.90 7.83 -28.91
C LEU A 96 4.41 6.74 -27.95
N HIS A 97 3.15 6.33 -28.10
CA HIS A 97 2.57 5.17 -27.44
C HIS A 97 2.61 3.94 -28.35
N GLU A 98 3.43 2.94 -28.00
CA GLU A 98 3.54 1.68 -28.75
C GLU A 98 2.45 0.69 -28.31
N GLN A 99 1.43 0.46 -29.15
CA GLN A 99 0.26 -0.37 -28.83
C GLN A 99 0.59 -1.84 -28.53
N VAL A 100 1.69 -2.39 -29.05
CA VAL A 100 2.02 -3.83 -28.93
C VAL A 100 2.93 -4.13 -27.74
N ALA A 101 3.88 -3.24 -27.43
CA ALA A 101 4.81 -3.41 -26.32
C ALA A 101 4.34 -2.72 -25.02
N GLY A 102 3.32 -1.84 -25.10
CA GLY A 102 2.93 -0.98 -23.99
C GLY A 102 4.00 0.05 -23.60
N GLY A 103 5.04 0.19 -24.43
CA GLY A 103 6.15 1.11 -24.23
C GLY A 103 5.73 2.55 -24.57
N ILE A 104 6.25 3.49 -23.80
CA ILE A 104 6.11 4.93 -24.05
C ILE A 104 7.50 5.48 -24.30
N ALA A 105 7.70 6.19 -25.40
CA ALA A 105 8.99 6.78 -25.76
C ALA A 105 8.83 8.26 -26.12
N VAL A 106 9.81 9.07 -25.74
CA VAL A 106 9.93 10.44 -26.24
C VAL A 106 10.57 10.37 -27.63
N ILE A 107 9.93 10.98 -28.62
CA ILE A 107 10.38 11.00 -30.00
C ILE A 107 10.52 12.43 -30.51
N VAL A 108 11.41 12.60 -31.48
CA VAL A 108 11.51 13.79 -32.31
C VAL A 108 10.89 13.48 -33.66
N VAL A 109 9.98 14.34 -34.10
CA VAL A 109 9.39 14.28 -35.45
C VAL A 109 10.05 15.34 -36.30
N HIS A 110 10.62 14.94 -37.43
CA HIS A 110 11.40 15.82 -38.29
C HIS A 110 11.28 15.39 -39.76
N CYS A 111 11.66 16.27 -40.70
CA CYS A 111 11.71 15.92 -42.12
C CYS A 111 13.03 15.21 -42.50
N ARG A 112 12.98 14.29 -43.47
CA ARG A 112 14.13 13.51 -43.98
C ARG A 112 15.16 14.37 -44.74
N SER A 113 14.73 15.39 -45.48
CA SER A 113 15.61 16.33 -46.20
C SER A 113 14.84 17.62 -46.53
N ASN A 114 15.53 18.77 -46.55
CA ASN A 114 14.92 20.08 -46.80
C ASN A 114 15.68 20.78 -47.93
N LYS A 115 15.70 20.17 -49.13
CA LYS A 115 16.56 20.64 -50.23
C LYS A 115 16.03 21.88 -50.94
N ASP A 116 14.75 22.25 -50.80
CA ASP A 116 14.12 23.21 -51.73
C ASP A 116 13.42 24.43 -51.09
N ARG A 117 13.71 24.81 -49.83
CA ARG A 117 13.26 26.11 -49.28
C ARG A 117 14.39 27.12 -49.05
N GLN A 118 14.17 28.33 -49.59
CA GLN A 118 14.78 29.60 -49.16
C GLN A 118 14.31 30.05 -47.76
N MET A 119 14.10 29.14 -46.80
CA MET A 119 13.95 29.50 -45.38
C MET A 119 15.29 29.22 -44.69
N LYS A 120 15.77 30.20 -43.90
CA LYS A 120 17.00 30.05 -43.10
C LYS A 120 16.95 28.74 -42.32
N ALA A 121 18.03 27.95 -42.39
CA ALA A 121 18.27 26.83 -41.48
C ALA A 121 17.95 27.29 -40.05
N ILE A 122 17.00 26.61 -39.42
CA ILE A 122 16.65 26.83 -38.03
C ILE A 122 17.51 25.84 -37.26
N ASN A 123 18.50 26.33 -36.52
CA ASN A 123 19.26 25.48 -35.62
C ASN A 123 18.41 25.22 -34.39
N GLU A 124 17.70 24.09 -34.35
CA GLU A 124 16.96 23.67 -33.17
C GLU A 124 17.87 22.82 -32.28
N PHE A 125 18.05 23.27 -31.04
CA PHE A 125 18.81 22.55 -30.02
C PHE A 125 17.96 21.44 -29.41
N LEU A 126 18.57 20.27 -29.19
CA LEU A 126 17.96 19.18 -28.45
C LEU A 126 17.85 19.57 -26.96
N PRO A 127 16.65 19.54 -26.37
CA PRO A 127 16.45 19.90 -24.97
C PRO A 127 17.01 18.84 -24.01
N GLN A 128 17.34 19.25 -22.79
CA GLN A 128 17.64 18.31 -21.72
C GLN A 128 16.35 17.72 -21.15
N LEU A 129 16.25 16.40 -21.02
CA LEU A 129 15.07 15.74 -20.45
C LEU A 129 15.26 15.48 -18.95
N ALA A 130 14.28 15.90 -18.14
CA ALA A 130 14.14 15.51 -16.74
C ALA A 130 12.86 14.69 -16.57
N TYR A 131 13.02 13.48 -16.02
CA TYR A 131 11.90 12.56 -15.78
C TYR A 131 11.39 12.72 -14.35
N VAL A 132 10.09 12.86 -14.20
CA VAL A 132 9.40 12.94 -12.92
C VAL A 132 8.13 12.10 -12.95
N ARG A 133 7.63 11.74 -11.77
CA ARG A 133 6.32 11.10 -11.64
C ARG A 133 5.37 12.04 -10.91
N LYS A 134 4.19 12.29 -11.49
CA LYS A 134 3.08 12.98 -10.83
C LYS A 134 2.26 11.95 -10.03
N CYS A 135 1.99 12.23 -8.75
CA CYS A 135 1.30 11.29 -7.88
C CYS A 135 -0.16 11.05 -8.29
N CYS A 136 -0.88 12.13 -8.62
CA CYS A 136 -2.28 12.08 -8.98
C CYS A 136 -2.51 12.25 -10.50
N PRO A 137 -3.65 11.75 -11.02
CA PRO A 137 -4.08 12.01 -12.40
C PRO A 137 -4.06 13.51 -12.76
N ASN A 138 -3.92 13.84 -14.05
CA ASN A 138 -3.61 15.20 -14.50
C ASN A 138 -4.58 16.31 -13.99
N ASP A 139 -5.87 15.99 -13.93
CA ASP A 139 -6.99 16.84 -13.50
C ASP A 139 -7.16 16.95 -11.97
N THR A 140 -6.35 16.22 -11.21
CA THR A 140 -6.37 16.18 -9.74
C THR A 140 -5.03 16.58 -9.15
N ILE A 141 -5.03 16.85 -7.85
CA ILE A 141 -3.85 17.21 -7.05
C ILE A 141 -3.86 16.43 -5.73
N PHE A 142 -2.69 16.19 -5.15
CA PHE A 142 -2.60 15.47 -3.89
C PHE A 142 -2.88 16.39 -2.71
N ASP A 143 -3.87 16.03 -1.87
CA ASP A 143 -4.10 16.69 -0.59
C ASP A 143 -3.36 15.96 0.53
N SER A 144 -2.34 16.61 1.08
CA SER A 144 -1.55 16.11 2.21
C SER A 144 -2.37 15.74 3.46
N ARG A 145 -3.55 16.34 3.67
CA ARG A 145 -4.37 16.11 4.88
C ARG A 145 -5.22 14.85 4.76
N THR A 146 -5.91 14.71 3.64
CA THR A 146 -6.75 13.53 3.35
C THR A 146 -5.96 12.38 2.75
N LYS A 147 -4.72 12.65 2.30
CA LYS A 147 -3.82 11.72 1.61
C LYS A 147 -4.49 11.09 0.38
N ALA A 148 -5.26 11.89 -0.33
CA ALA A 148 -6.06 11.50 -1.48
C ALA A 148 -5.90 12.49 -2.63
N CYS A 149 -6.18 12.02 -3.85
CA CYS A 149 -6.23 12.88 -5.03
C CYS A 149 -7.58 13.60 -5.09
N VAL A 150 -7.55 14.93 -5.09
CA VAL A 150 -8.74 15.78 -5.12
C VAL A 150 -8.79 16.62 -6.39
N PRO A 151 -9.97 17.01 -6.88
CA PRO A 151 -10.08 17.85 -8.07
C PRO A 151 -9.28 19.15 -7.94
N ARG A 152 -8.58 19.51 -9.01
CA ARG A 152 -7.74 20.71 -9.05
C ARG A 152 -8.60 21.98 -9.14
N SER A 153 -8.23 23.03 -8.41
CA SER A 153 -8.82 24.37 -8.59
C SER A 153 -8.14 25.14 -9.73
N ASN A 154 -8.88 26.00 -10.43
CA ASN A 154 -8.38 26.77 -11.58
C ASN A 154 -7.21 27.73 -11.25
N GLU A 155 -6.95 28.03 -9.97
CA GLU A 155 -5.90 28.97 -9.53
C GLU A 155 -4.57 28.30 -9.14
N SER A 156 -4.47 26.97 -9.28
CA SER A 156 -3.28 26.21 -8.91
C SER A 156 -2.25 26.18 -10.05
N VAL A 157 -0.98 26.35 -9.71
CA VAL A 157 0.15 26.27 -10.66
C VAL A 157 0.37 24.82 -11.06
N SER A 158 0.67 24.55 -12.34
CA SER A 158 0.99 23.19 -12.80
C SER A 158 2.30 22.70 -12.19
N LEU A 159 2.37 21.43 -11.81
CA LEU A 159 3.60 20.80 -11.29
C LEU A 159 4.81 21.06 -12.20
N ALA A 160 4.62 20.91 -13.51
CA ALA A 160 5.70 21.11 -14.47
C ALA A 160 6.13 22.58 -14.57
N GLU A 161 5.19 23.52 -14.47
CA GLU A 161 5.51 24.95 -14.42
C GLU A 161 6.31 25.30 -13.17
N PHE A 162 5.91 24.75 -12.03
CA PHE A 162 6.62 24.91 -10.77
C PHE A 162 8.04 24.33 -10.83
N LEU A 163 8.19 23.07 -11.25
CA LEU A 163 9.50 22.41 -11.36
C LEU A 163 10.44 23.08 -12.36
N ARG A 164 9.89 23.62 -13.46
CA ARG A 164 10.66 24.41 -14.43
C ARG A 164 11.12 25.74 -13.86
N SER A 165 10.30 26.42 -13.04
CA SER A 165 10.68 27.69 -12.40
C SER A 165 11.90 27.56 -11.48
N LYS A 166 12.23 26.34 -11.04
CA LYS A 166 13.41 26.04 -10.21
C LYS A 166 14.68 25.78 -11.03
N SER A 167 14.57 25.65 -12.34
CA SER A 167 15.73 25.57 -13.24
C SER A 167 16.11 26.95 -13.77
N ALA A 168 17.39 27.27 -13.73
CA ALA A 168 17.94 28.43 -14.45
C ALA A 168 18.19 28.11 -15.94
N ASP A 169 18.16 26.82 -16.31
CA ASP A 169 18.34 26.35 -17.67
C ASP A 169 17.02 26.46 -18.45
N THR A 170 17.05 27.28 -19.49
CA THR A 170 15.90 27.50 -20.38
C THR A 170 15.62 26.32 -21.32
N GLU A 171 16.50 25.32 -21.35
CA GLU A 171 16.50 24.18 -22.28
C GLU A 171 15.93 22.88 -21.66
N LEU A 172 15.50 22.92 -20.40
CA LEU A 172 14.97 21.75 -19.70
C LEU A 172 13.51 21.45 -20.08
N VAL A 173 13.27 20.24 -20.57
CA VAL A 173 11.93 19.67 -20.78
C VAL A 173 11.63 18.66 -19.68
N VAL A 174 10.47 18.82 -19.04
CA VAL A 174 10.01 17.91 -17.99
C VAL A 174 9.08 16.87 -18.60
N VAL A 175 9.42 15.60 -18.45
CA VAL A 175 8.62 14.44 -18.84
C VAL A 175 7.99 13.88 -17.57
N ALA A 176 6.65 13.85 -17.50
CA ALA A 176 5.95 13.34 -16.33
C ALA A 176 5.19 12.04 -16.62
N THR A 177 5.40 11.00 -15.83
CA THR A 177 4.50 9.84 -15.75
C THR A 177 3.47 10.03 -14.65
N GLU A 178 2.33 9.37 -14.74
CA GLU A 178 1.30 9.43 -13.70
C GLU A 178 1.30 8.20 -12.79
N GLY A 179 0.95 8.41 -11.52
CA GLY A 179 0.65 7.36 -10.56
C GLY A 179 1.52 7.43 -9.31
N SER A 180 1.12 6.62 -8.34
CA SER A 180 1.83 6.47 -7.07
C SER A 180 3.17 5.74 -7.25
N PRO A 181 4.14 5.91 -6.31
CA PRO A 181 5.44 5.27 -6.41
C PRO A 181 5.32 3.76 -6.14
N THR A 182 6.12 2.97 -6.83
CA THR A 182 6.07 1.50 -6.73
C THR A 182 7.03 1.00 -5.64
N CYS A 183 6.65 1.20 -4.38
CA CYS A 183 7.50 0.87 -3.23
C CYS A 183 7.26 -0.57 -2.72
N LYS A 184 8.34 -1.33 -2.54
CA LYS A 184 8.35 -2.55 -1.68
C LYS A 184 8.58 -2.23 -0.19
N LYS A 185 8.79 -0.96 0.12
CA LYS A 185 9.21 -0.40 1.41
C LYS A 185 8.18 0.68 1.84
N PRO A 186 8.25 1.29 3.05
CA PRO A 186 7.24 2.26 3.45
C PRO A 186 7.21 3.48 2.52
N ILE A 187 6.01 3.90 2.14
CA ILE A 187 5.73 5.16 1.44
C ILE A 187 5.55 6.25 2.50
N VAL A 188 6.23 7.38 2.34
CA VAL A 188 6.12 8.52 3.25
C VAL A 188 5.87 9.79 2.44
N ASP A 189 4.92 10.60 2.89
CA ASP A 189 4.60 11.89 2.27
C ASP A 189 5.36 13.00 3.00
N TYR A 190 6.02 13.88 2.24
CA TYR A 190 6.71 15.06 2.76
C TYR A 190 6.18 16.31 2.08
N VAL A 191 5.84 17.33 2.86
CA VAL A 191 5.60 18.67 2.33
C VAL A 191 6.95 19.35 2.14
N ILE A 192 7.29 19.63 0.88
CA ILE A 192 8.59 20.18 0.48
C ILE A 192 8.46 21.70 0.31
N GLY A 193 9.39 22.42 0.94
CA GLY A 193 9.52 23.86 0.77
C GLY A 193 10.03 24.22 -0.62
N GLU A 194 9.70 25.42 -1.09
CA GLU A 194 10.10 25.89 -2.41
C GLU A 194 11.61 25.89 -2.69
N ASN A 195 12.44 25.99 -1.65
CA ASN A 195 13.90 26.02 -1.74
C ASN A 195 14.54 24.65 -1.46
N ASP A 196 13.73 23.64 -1.16
CA ASP A 196 14.16 22.30 -0.78
C ASP A 196 14.13 21.32 -1.97
N ILE A 197 14.03 21.85 -3.19
CA ILE A 197 14.08 21.08 -4.43
C ILE A 197 15.30 21.54 -5.20
N ILE A 198 16.12 20.57 -5.59
CA ILE A 198 17.39 20.82 -6.26
C ILE A 198 17.37 20.03 -7.57
N LEU A 199 17.81 20.63 -8.66
CA LEU A 199 18.02 19.94 -9.93
C LEU A 199 19.52 19.74 -10.12
N ARG A 200 19.97 18.49 -10.25
CA ARG A 200 21.37 18.13 -10.54
C ARG A 200 21.40 17.14 -11.69
N ASN A 201 22.16 17.43 -12.75
CA ASN A 201 22.28 16.56 -13.93
C ASN A 201 20.92 16.02 -14.41
N ASN A 202 19.94 16.92 -14.56
CA ASN A 202 18.58 16.63 -15.04
C ASN A 202 17.76 15.72 -14.12
N THR A 203 18.24 15.46 -12.90
CA THR A 203 17.54 14.68 -11.88
C THR A 203 17.15 15.60 -10.74
N TYR A 204 15.87 15.57 -10.37
CA TYR A 204 15.39 16.30 -9.19
C TYR A 204 15.76 15.54 -7.92
N SER A 205 16.26 16.27 -6.93
CA SER A 205 16.41 15.80 -5.55
C SER A 205 15.63 16.71 -4.62
N VAL A 206 15.19 16.14 -3.49
CA VAL A 206 14.46 16.88 -2.45
C VAL A 206 15.15 16.77 -1.11
N MET A 207 15.16 17.87 -0.39
CA MET A 207 15.66 17.96 0.97
C MET A 207 14.53 17.64 1.94
N VAL A 208 14.54 16.43 2.50
CA VAL A 208 13.53 15.97 3.47
C VAL A 208 14.09 15.99 4.89
N PRO A 209 13.27 16.23 5.93
CA PRO A 209 13.73 16.11 7.31
C PRO A 209 14.29 14.72 7.61
N THR A 210 15.45 14.69 8.25
CA THR A 210 16.06 13.43 8.69
C THR A 210 15.25 12.83 9.82
N PHE A 211 15.24 11.51 9.83
CA PHE A 211 14.51 10.70 10.78
C PHE A 211 14.76 11.08 12.27
N ARG A 212 16.00 11.36 12.66
CA ARG A 212 16.34 11.65 14.08
C ARG A 212 16.15 13.10 14.48
N ASN A 213 15.99 14.01 13.52
CA ASN A 213 16.00 15.43 13.79
C ASN A 213 15.30 16.23 12.68
N ASN A 214 14.17 16.86 13.00
CA ASN A 214 13.41 17.71 12.08
C ASN A 214 14.19 18.93 11.56
N PHE A 215 15.29 19.31 12.23
CA PHE A 215 16.11 20.45 11.80
C PHE A 215 17.18 20.08 10.78
N ILE A 216 17.58 18.81 10.71
CA ILE A 216 18.58 18.34 9.73
C ILE A 216 17.80 17.78 8.55
N LYS A 217 18.13 18.23 7.35
CA LYS A 217 17.55 17.69 6.12
C LYS A 217 18.57 16.81 5.41
N GLU A 218 18.11 15.73 4.80
CA GLU A 218 18.88 14.88 3.90
C GLU A 218 18.39 15.02 2.47
N GLU A 219 19.30 14.86 1.52
CA GLU A 219 19.00 14.89 0.09
C GLU A 219 18.55 13.50 -0.37
N LEU A 220 17.32 13.41 -0.88
CA LEU A 220 16.80 12.22 -1.54
C LEU A 220 16.74 12.42 -3.04
N PHE A 221 17.42 11.56 -3.78
CA PHE A 221 17.29 11.50 -5.24
C PHE A 221 15.94 10.91 -5.61
N VAL A 222 15.21 11.61 -6.48
CA VAL A 222 13.90 11.16 -6.93
C VAL A 222 14.07 10.46 -8.26
N ALA A 223 14.01 9.13 -8.22
CA ALA A 223 13.84 8.30 -9.40
C ALA A 223 12.35 8.08 -9.65
N GLU A 224 11.99 7.89 -10.91
CA GLU A 224 10.60 7.77 -11.37
C GLU A 224 9.81 6.65 -10.65
N ASP A 225 10.47 5.57 -10.25
CA ASP A 225 9.89 4.42 -9.56
C ASP A 225 9.85 4.54 -8.03
N THR A 226 10.67 5.43 -7.47
CA THR A 226 10.89 5.55 -6.01
C THR A 226 10.18 6.75 -5.37
N ALA A 227 9.75 7.71 -6.17
CA ALA A 227 9.07 8.89 -5.67
C ALA A 227 8.15 9.50 -6.72
N CYS A 228 7.11 10.18 -6.24
CA CYS A 228 6.25 11.03 -7.05
C CYS A 228 6.07 12.39 -6.40
N PHE A 229 5.71 13.37 -7.20
CA PHE A 229 5.44 14.74 -6.81
C PHE A 229 4.01 15.15 -7.12
N ASP A 230 3.46 16.05 -6.32
CA ASP A 230 2.27 16.79 -6.70
C ASP A 230 2.24 18.17 -6.06
N MET A 231 1.48 19.07 -6.67
CA MET A 231 1.20 20.36 -6.05
C MET A 231 0.05 20.21 -5.07
N THR A 232 0.10 20.92 -3.95
CA THR A 232 -1.05 21.02 -3.04
C THR A 232 -1.90 22.26 -3.35
N LEU A 233 -3.09 22.32 -2.76
CA LEU A 233 -3.95 23.51 -2.77
C LEU A 233 -3.24 24.77 -2.24
N ASN A 234 -2.25 24.61 -1.37
CA ASN A 234 -1.51 25.72 -0.75
C ASN A 234 -0.26 26.13 -1.55
N ARG A 235 -0.14 25.71 -2.82
CA ARG A 235 1.03 25.95 -3.69
C ARG A 235 2.34 25.40 -3.12
N THR A 236 2.27 24.47 -2.18
CA THR A 236 3.44 23.70 -1.73
C THR A 236 3.58 22.43 -2.55
N LEU A 237 4.80 21.93 -2.67
CA LEU A 237 5.04 20.64 -3.29
C LEU A 237 4.88 19.53 -2.23
N VAL A 238 4.24 18.43 -2.58
CA VAL A 238 4.33 17.18 -1.83
C VAL A 238 5.19 16.20 -2.61
N ALA A 239 6.12 15.55 -1.89
CA ALA A 239 6.89 14.43 -2.39
C ALA A 239 6.47 13.17 -1.64
N ARG A 240 5.94 12.17 -2.34
CA ARG A 240 5.69 10.83 -1.79
C ARG A 240 6.86 9.96 -2.16
N VAL A 241 7.61 9.47 -1.19
CA VAL A 241 8.91 8.80 -1.41
C VAL A 241 8.96 7.44 -0.73
N CYS A 242 9.63 6.47 -1.35
CA CYS A 242 9.96 5.19 -0.72
C CYS A 242 11.08 5.41 0.31
N ARG A 243 10.88 4.95 1.55
CA ARG A 243 11.89 4.99 2.62
C ARG A 243 12.33 3.58 2.99
N ASP A 244 13.48 3.45 3.66
CA ASP A 244 13.94 2.16 4.16
C ASP A 244 13.02 1.59 5.25
N PRO A 245 12.92 0.25 5.39
CA PRO A 245 12.06 -0.37 6.40
C PRO A 245 12.35 0.11 7.84
N GLY A 246 13.60 0.48 8.14
CA GLY A 246 14.00 1.03 9.43
C GLY A 246 13.29 2.34 9.80
N PHE A 247 12.69 3.06 8.83
CA PHE A 247 11.86 4.24 9.11
C PHE A 247 10.72 3.92 10.09
N CYS A 248 10.11 2.74 9.99
CA CYS A 248 8.98 2.35 10.84
C CYS A 248 9.37 1.88 12.25
N ASN A 249 10.68 1.80 12.55
CA ASN A 249 11.12 1.42 13.90
C ASN A 249 10.95 2.56 14.91
N ASP A 250 11.03 3.81 14.44
CA ASP A 250 10.88 4.97 15.31
C ASP A 250 9.92 6.04 14.77
N ASN A 251 9.17 5.73 13.71
CA ASN A 251 8.01 6.52 13.28
C ASN A 251 6.77 5.63 13.21
N ALA A 252 5.62 6.27 13.39
CA ALA A 252 4.34 5.62 13.22
C ALA A 252 4.20 5.11 11.78
N CYS A 253 3.88 3.82 11.65
CA CYS A 253 3.59 3.21 10.36
C CYS A 253 2.35 2.33 10.46
N ILE A 254 1.60 2.28 9.37
CA ILE A 254 0.52 1.33 9.16
C ILE A 254 0.85 0.42 7.98
N ARG A 255 0.13 -0.69 7.84
CA ARG A 255 0.30 -1.58 6.71
C ARG A 255 -0.98 -1.70 5.89
N LYS A 256 -0.90 -1.36 4.60
CA LYS A 256 -1.95 -1.61 3.60
C LYS A 256 -1.71 -2.96 2.91
N CYS A 257 -2.75 -3.75 2.70
CA CYS A 257 -2.59 -5.11 2.15
C CYS A 257 -2.16 -5.11 0.67
N CYS A 258 -2.78 -4.28 -0.18
CA CYS A 258 -2.48 -4.17 -1.61
C CYS A 258 -1.78 -2.86 -1.95
N ALA A 259 -1.11 -2.81 -3.11
CA ALA A 259 -0.54 -1.56 -3.63
C ALA A 259 -1.63 -0.48 -3.80
N GLU A 260 -1.24 0.80 -3.88
CA GLU A 260 -2.19 1.92 -4.02
C GLU A 260 -2.98 1.87 -5.34
N ASN A 261 -2.44 1.20 -6.37
CA ASN A 261 -3.11 0.97 -7.65
C ASN A 261 -3.79 -0.41 -7.77
N GLU A 262 -3.96 -1.12 -6.65
CA GLU A 262 -4.57 -2.45 -6.59
C GLU A 262 -5.70 -2.46 -5.55
N PHE A 263 -6.75 -3.21 -5.87
CA PHE A 263 -7.89 -3.44 -4.98
C PHE A 263 -7.83 -4.83 -4.36
N PHE A 264 -8.27 -4.93 -3.11
CA PHE A 264 -8.26 -6.18 -2.37
C PHE A 264 -9.57 -6.96 -2.55
N TYR A 265 -9.49 -8.12 -3.20
CA TYR A 265 -10.58 -9.06 -3.44
C TYR A 265 -10.30 -10.41 -2.75
N ALA A 266 -11.29 -11.30 -2.78
CA ALA A 266 -11.16 -12.65 -2.20
C ALA A 266 -10.04 -13.49 -2.85
N ASP A 267 -9.77 -13.29 -4.15
CA ASP A 267 -8.70 -13.95 -4.90
C ASP A 267 -7.33 -13.25 -4.75
N GLY A 268 -7.29 -12.07 -4.14
CA GLY A 268 -6.07 -11.33 -3.84
C GLY A 268 -6.08 -9.87 -4.28
N CYS A 269 -4.89 -9.32 -4.49
CA CYS A 269 -4.73 -7.94 -4.98
C CYS A 269 -4.82 -7.95 -6.50
N ASN A 270 -5.74 -7.16 -7.07
CA ASN A 270 -5.94 -7.10 -8.51
C ASN A 270 -6.10 -5.65 -9.00
N LYS A 271 -5.67 -5.38 -10.23
CA LYS A 271 -5.79 -4.08 -10.92
C LYS A 271 -7.08 -3.92 -11.73
N LEU A 272 -7.92 -4.95 -11.77
CA LEU A 272 -9.18 -4.93 -12.54
C LEU A 272 -10.16 -3.91 -11.94
N PRO A 273 -10.92 -3.17 -12.77
CA PRO A 273 -11.75 -2.08 -12.30
C PRO A 273 -13.07 -2.63 -11.77
N VAL A 274 -13.37 -2.43 -10.48
CA VAL A 274 -14.72 -2.55 -9.93
C VAL A 274 -14.83 -1.59 -8.74
N PRO A 275 -15.04 -0.26 -8.91
CA PRO A 275 -16.32 0.35 -9.38
C PRO A 275 -16.20 1.76 -10.03
N ASP A 276 -17.32 2.43 -10.35
CA ASP A 276 -17.39 3.80 -10.94
C ASP A 276 -16.74 4.91 -10.08
N GLU A 277 -16.71 4.74 -8.75
CA GLU A 277 -15.99 5.61 -7.80
C GLU A 277 -15.37 4.76 -6.68
N PRO A 278 -14.04 4.50 -6.70
CA PRO A 278 -13.38 3.78 -5.63
C PRO A 278 -13.31 4.64 -4.36
N THR A 279 -13.58 4.03 -3.21
CA THR A 279 -13.35 4.69 -1.92
C THR A 279 -11.84 4.76 -1.66
N GLU A 280 -11.34 5.95 -1.34
CA GLU A 280 -9.94 6.17 -1.02
C GLU A 280 -9.55 5.53 0.32
N PHE A 281 -8.45 4.77 0.34
CA PHE A 281 -8.00 4.01 1.51
C PHE A 281 -7.80 4.91 2.74
N HIS A 282 -7.14 6.05 2.58
CA HIS A 282 -6.85 6.95 3.69
C HIS A 282 -8.10 7.60 4.28
N VAL A 283 -9.13 7.85 3.45
CA VAL A 283 -10.43 8.34 3.91
C VAL A 283 -11.14 7.25 4.71
N ALA A 284 -11.14 6.01 4.21
CA ALA A 284 -11.73 4.87 4.91
C ALA A 284 -11.03 4.60 6.25
N LEU A 285 -9.70 4.66 6.29
CA LEU A 285 -8.90 4.55 7.50
C LEU A 285 -9.25 5.64 8.51
N ALA A 286 -9.31 6.90 8.09
CA ALA A 286 -9.66 8.01 8.97
C ALA A 286 -11.06 7.83 9.58
N ASN A 287 -12.02 7.37 8.78
CA ASN A 287 -13.37 7.06 9.26
C ASN A 287 -13.36 5.90 10.27
N ALA A 288 -12.62 4.83 10.01
CA ALA A 288 -12.51 3.69 10.92
C ALA A 288 -11.85 4.09 12.26
N VAL A 289 -10.73 4.83 12.20
CA VAL A 289 -10.02 5.31 13.39
C VAL A 289 -10.90 6.26 14.22
N ASN A 290 -11.66 7.15 13.59
CA ASN A 290 -12.56 8.09 14.28
C ASN A 290 -13.77 7.40 14.95
N GLN A 291 -14.21 6.26 14.42
CA GLN A 291 -15.29 5.47 15.03
C GLN A 291 -14.82 4.79 16.32
N THR A 292 -13.53 4.44 16.40
CA THR A 292 -12.94 3.88 17.61
C THR A 292 -12.59 4.97 18.64
N LYS A 293 -13.39 5.11 19.69
CA LYS A 293 -13.22 6.15 20.73
C LYS A 293 -11.87 6.14 21.48
N SER A 294 -11.11 5.04 21.43
CA SER A 294 -9.83 4.88 22.14
C SER A 294 -8.59 4.89 21.24
N SER A 295 -8.76 5.03 19.92
CA SER A 295 -7.60 5.10 19.01
C SER A 295 -6.81 6.39 19.24
N THR A 296 -5.48 6.25 19.35
CA THR A 296 -4.55 7.38 19.58
C THR A 296 -3.76 7.76 18.33
N PHE A 297 -3.96 7.04 17.23
CA PHE A 297 -3.31 7.30 15.95
C PHE A 297 -3.81 8.60 15.31
N ALA A 298 -2.88 9.48 14.97
CA ALA A 298 -3.18 10.77 14.35
C ALA A 298 -3.10 10.67 12.83
N VAL A 299 -4.23 10.37 12.17
CA VAL A 299 -4.31 10.23 10.69
C VAL A 299 -3.97 11.51 9.92
N THR A 300 -3.96 12.67 10.58
CA THR A 300 -3.60 13.97 9.98
C THR A 300 -2.11 14.30 10.08
N LYS A 301 -1.33 13.52 10.82
CA LYS A 301 0.14 13.67 10.92
C LYS A 301 0.83 12.82 9.85
N ASP A 302 2.13 13.06 9.68
CA ASP A 302 2.96 12.24 8.80
C ASP A 302 3.16 10.84 9.42
N TYR A 303 2.95 9.81 8.60
CA TYR A 303 3.16 8.40 8.94
C TYR A 303 3.58 7.63 7.69
N GLY A 304 4.24 6.48 7.90
CA GLY A 304 4.61 5.59 6.81
C GLY A 304 3.53 4.58 6.47
N VAL A 305 3.40 4.23 5.19
CA VAL A 305 2.51 3.15 4.72
C VAL A 305 3.35 2.01 4.17
N LEU A 306 3.38 0.90 4.91
CA LEU A 306 3.94 -0.35 4.45
C LEU A 306 2.95 -1.02 3.48
N ILE A 307 3.44 -1.43 2.31
CA ILE A 307 2.62 -2.13 1.31
C ILE A 307 2.87 -3.63 1.38
N GLY A 308 1.80 -4.42 1.28
CA GLY A 308 1.84 -5.86 1.08
C GLY A 308 1.35 -6.65 2.29
N LYS A 309 0.95 -7.90 2.02
CA LYS A 309 0.45 -8.85 3.01
C LYS A 309 1.62 -9.48 3.80
N PRO A 310 1.71 -9.31 5.12
CA PRO A 310 2.79 -9.89 5.88
C PRO A 310 2.49 -11.33 6.33
N CYS A 311 1.26 -11.79 6.12
CA CYS A 311 0.74 -13.04 6.67
C CYS A 311 1.12 -14.26 5.82
N LYS A 312 2.13 -15.02 6.27
CA LYS A 312 2.60 -16.23 5.60
C LYS A 312 1.61 -17.40 5.65
N TYR A 313 0.84 -17.51 6.73
CA TYR A 313 -0.06 -18.65 7.00
C TYR A 313 -1.53 -18.32 6.81
N GLY A 314 -1.82 -17.26 6.05
CA GLY A 314 -3.18 -16.72 5.90
C GLY A 314 -3.51 -15.69 6.98
N MET A 315 -4.71 -15.14 6.86
CA MET A 315 -5.21 -14.05 7.69
C MET A 315 -6.72 -14.13 7.82
N TYR A 316 -7.26 -13.50 8.85
CA TYR A 316 -8.71 -13.41 9.09
C TYR A 316 -9.12 -11.95 9.30
N PRO A 317 -10.31 -11.54 8.82
CA PRO A 317 -10.85 -10.21 9.10
C PRO A 317 -11.30 -10.13 10.55
N VAL A 318 -11.05 -8.99 11.19
CA VAL A 318 -11.68 -8.61 12.46
C VAL A 318 -13.10 -8.16 12.16
N ASP A 319 -14.09 -8.78 12.81
CA ASP A 319 -15.50 -8.41 12.62
C ASP A 319 -15.81 -7.16 13.46
N PRO A 320 -16.09 -6.00 12.84
CA PRO A 320 -16.34 -4.77 13.59
C PRO A 320 -17.63 -4.81 14.44
N LYS A 321 -18.50 -5.81 14.26
CA LYS A 321 -19.71 -5.97 15.10
C LYS A 321 -19.45 -6.73 16.39
N GLU A 322 -18.48 -7.63 16.37
CA GLU A 322 -18.19 -8.54 17.48
C GLU A 322 -16.93 -8.10 18.24
N GLU A 323 -15.97 -7.50 17.54
CA GLU A 323 -14.63 -7.22 18.07
C GLU A 323 -14.27 -5.73 17.90
N GLU A 324 -14.08 -5.04 19.03
CA GLU A 324 -13.53 -3.68 19.03
C GLU A 324 -12.01 -3.73 18.87
N TRP A 325 -11.47 -2.88 17.99
CA TRP A 325 -10.04 -2.71 17.81
C TRP A 325 -9.64 -1.23 17.84
N LEU A 326 -8.43 -0.96 18.29
CA LEU A 326 -7.83 0.38 18.35
C LEU A 326 -6.45 0.42 17.72
N LEU A 327 -6.11 1.59 17.17
CA LEU A 327 -4.80 1.88 16.58
C LEU A 327 -4.02 2.78 17.52
N THR A 328 -2.83 2.34 17.94
CA THR A 328 -1.95 3.12 18.80
C THR A 328 -1.27 4.24 18.00
N SER A 329 -0.70 5.22 18.70
CA SER A 329 0.09 6.30 18.07
C SER A 329 1.31 5.82 17.27
N GLU A 330 1.79 4.61 17.52
CA GLU A 330 2.91 3.97 16.81
C GLU A 330 2.45 3.13 15.60
N GLY A 331 1.13 2.93 15.45
CA GLY A 331 0.54 2.11 14.41
C GLY A 331 0.51 0.61 14.76
N HIS A 332 0.58 0.26 16.04
CA HIS A 332 0.25 -1.08 16.52
C HIS A 332 -1.27 -1.21 16.66
N VAL A 333 -1.80 -2.41 16.39
CA VAL A 333 -3.22 -2.70 16.52
C VAL A 333 -3.46 -3.47 17.80
N PHE A 334 -4.43 -3.04 18.59
CA PHE A 334 -4.92 -3.79 19.74
C PHE A 334 -6.36 -4.20 19.46
N VAL A 335 -6.63 -5.50 19.55
CA VAL A 335 -7.99 -6.06 19.47
C VAL A 335 -8.39 -6.45 20.90
N GLN A 336 -9.56 -6.01 21.35
CA GLN A 336 -10.03 -6.24 22.71
C GLN A 336 -10.06 -7.74 23.03
N ASP A 337 -9.60 -8.13 24.23
CA ASP A 337 -9.50 -9.52 24.69
C ASP A 337 -8.47 -10.42 23.96
N TYR A 338 -7.72 -9.84 23.02
CA TYR A 338 -6.61 -10.51 22.33
C TYR A 338 -5.26 -9.84 22.63
N ALA A 339 -4.35 -9.87 21.66
CA ALA A 339 -2.99 -9.37 21.73
C ALA A 339 -2.83 -8.01 21.06
N VAL A 340 -1.65 -7.42 21.28
CA VAL A 340 -1.15 -6.29 20.50
C VAL A 340 -0.42 -6.85 19.27
N TYR A 341 -0.78 -6.37 18.08
CA TYR A 341 -0.20 -6.78 16.81
C TYR A 341 0.66 -5.67 16.22
N ASP A 342 1.91 -6.02 15.91
CA ASP A 342 2.82 -5.15 15.18
C ASP A 342 2.45 -5.05 13.69
N GLN A 343 3.09 -4.13 12.96
CA GLN A 343 2.82 -3.87 11.55
C GLN A 343 3.17 -5.05 10.63
N ASN A 344 3.81 -6.11 11.12
CA ASN A 344 4.07 -7.36 10.39
C ASN A 344 3.10 -8.49 10.76
N LYS A 345 2.13 -8.21 11.64
CA LYS A 345 1.10 -9.16 12.09
C LYS A 345 -0.31 -8.76 11.67
N TYR A 346 -0.47 -7.62 11.00
CA TYR A 346 -1.73 -7.20 10.42
C TYR A 346 -1.53 -6.49 9.07
N CYS A 347 -2.61 -6.37 8.29
CA CYS A 347 -2.72 -5.34 7.26
C CYS A 347 -4.17 -4.85 7.18
N MET A 348 -4.37 -3.67 6.60
CA MET A 348 -5.68 -3.06 6.44
C MET A 348 -5.95 -2.82 4.95
N ASP A 349 -7.19 -3.01 4.50
CA ASP A 349 -7.60 -2.60 3.17
C ASP A 349 -9.13 -2.51 3.07
N ILE A 350 -9.61 -1.96 1.97
CA ILE A 350 -11.02 -2.00 1.62
C ILE A 350 -11.27 -3.30 0.88
N PHE A 351 -12.17 -4.14 1.39
CA PHE A 351 -12.51 -5.40 0.75
C PHE A 351 -13.59 -5.17 -0.30
N TYR A 352 -13.34 -5.65 -1.51
CA TYR A 352 -14.29 -5.60 -2.62
C TYR A 352 -14.81 -7.01 -2.90
N SER A 353 -16.13 -7.15 -2.92
CA SER A 353 -16.80 -8.38 -3.35
C SER A 353 -17.34 -8.20 -4.77
N LYS A 354 -17.14 -9.22 -5.62
CA LYS A 354 -17.75 -9.25 -6.97
C LYS A 354 -19.27 -9.46 -6.91
N LEU A 355 -19.79 -9.92 -5.76
CA LEU A 355 -21.19 -10.33 -5.59
C LEU A 355 -21.99 -9.36 -4.72
N ILE A 356 -21.32 -8.62 -3.82
CA ILE A 356 -21.96 -7.74 -2.85
C ILE A 356 -21.42 -6.32 -3.04
N PRO A 357 -22.28 -5.30 -3.20
CA PRO A 357 -21.84 -3.92 -3.42
C PRO A 357 -21.32 -3.22 -2.16
N GLU A 358 -21.43 -3.86 -0.98
CA GLU A 358 -20.89 -3.33 0.27
C GLU A 358 -19.36 -3.33 0.24
N ARG A 359 -18.80 -2.15 0.47
CA ARG A 359 -17.36 -1.88 0.51
C ARG A 359 -17.02 -1.47 1.92
N ASN A 360 -16.46 -2.40 2.67
CA ASN A 360 -16.12 -2.17 4.06
C ASN A 360 -14.61 -2.15 4.23
N PHE A 361 -14.16 -1.22 5.06
CA PHE A 361 -12.78 -1.21 5.54
C PHE A 361 -12.62 -2.36 6.52
N TYR A 362 -11.60 -3.20 6.31
CA TYR A 362 -11.29 -4.31 7.19
C TYR A 362 -9.85 -4.24 7.69
N LEU A 363 -9.71 -4.60 8.96
CA LEU A 363 -8.46 -4.98 9.58
C LEU A 363 -8.33 -6.50 9.44
N PHE A 364 -7.21 -6.95 8.87
CA PHE A 364 -6.87 -8.37 8.76
C PHE A 364 -5.71 -8.70 9.70
N ILE A 365 -5.91 -9.71 10.55
CA ILE A 365 -4.87 -10.23 11.45
C ILE A 365 -4.29 -11.52 10.88
N CYS A 366 -2.97 -11.67 10.97
CA CYS A 366 -2.30 -12.86 10.50
C CYS A 366 -2.53 -14.06 11.43
N PHE A 367 -2.66 -15.26 10.84
CA PHE A 367 -2.54 -16.48 11.63
C PHE A 367 -1.09 -16.65 12.11
N ASP A 368 -0.96 -17.14 13.35
CA ASP A 368 0.33 -17.53 13.89
C ASP A 368 0.88 -18.78 13.21
N ASN A 369 2.16 -19.03 13.43
CA ASN A 369 2.84 -20.19 12.87
C ASN A 369 2.16 -21.47 13.38
N PRO A 370 1.58 -22.30 12.50
CA PRO A 370 0.89 -23.52 12.92
C PRO A 370 1.79 -24.46 13.71
N ASN A 371 3.12 -24.45 13.47
CA ASN A 371 4.07 -25.29 14.20
C ASN A 371 4.25 -24.82 15.65
N ALA A 372 4.25 -23.51 15.91
CA ALA A 372 4.31 -22.98 17.27
C ALA A 372 3.01 -23.31 18.05
N THR A 373 1.87 -23.24 17.37
CA THR A 373 0.57 -23.62 17.93
C THR A 373 0.50 -25.13 18.21
N LYS A 374 1.06 -25.98 17.33
CA LYS A 374 1.16 -27.43 17.55
C LYS A 374 1.94 -27.77 18.82
N GLU A 375 3.10 -27.15 19.06
CA GLU A 375 3.89 -27.42 20.27
C GLU A 375 3.18 -27.01 21.56
N ALA A 376 2.57 -25.82 21.59
CA ALA A 376 1.78 -25.36 22.74
C ALA A 376 0.57 -26.27 23.01
N ASN A 377 -0.13 -26.68 21.94
CA ASN A 377 -1.26 -27.60 22.04
C ASN A 377 -0.84 -28.99 22.53
N LEU A 378 0.31 -29.51 22.10
CA LEU A 378 0.83 -30.80 22.57
C LEU A 378 1.16 -30.79 24.07
N VAL A 379 1.72 -29.70 24.60
CA VAL A 379 1.99 -29.56 26.04
C VAL A 379 0.68 -29.53 26.83
N ARG A 380 -0.30 -28.72 26.39
CA ARG A 380 -1.62 -28.64 27.01
C ARG A 380 -2.35 -29.99 26.98
N LEU A 381 -2.30 -30.68 25.84
CA LEU A 381 -2.89 -32.00 25.66
C LEU A 381 -2.30 -33.00 26.66
N ARG A 382 -0.96 -33.10 26.72
CA ARG A 382 -0.25 -34.01 27.64
C ARG A 382 -0.57 -33.73 29.10
N MET A 383 -0.63 -32.45 29.49
CA MET A 383 -0.96 -32.06 30.87
C MET A 383 -2.39 -32.46 31.22
N ASN A 384 -3.36 -32.17 30.34
CA ASN A 384 -4.75 -32.56 30.54
C ASN A 384 -4.89 -34.09 30.65
N THR A 385 -4.28 -34.85 29.74
CA THR A 385 -4.30 -36.32 29.79
C THR A 385 -3.72 -36.85 31.10
N ALA A 386 -2.60 -36.28 31.58
CA ALA A 386 -1.99 -36.72 32.84
C ALA A 386 -2.89 -36.47 34.06
N LEU A 387 -3.54 -35.29 34.12
CA LEU A 387 -4.48 -34.95 35.19
C LEU A 387 -5.73 -35.84 35.16
N GLU A 388 -6.21 -36.16 33.97
CA GLU A 388 -7.38 -37.01 33.77
C GLU A 388 -7.12 -38.47 34.16
N LEU A 389 -5.98 -39.04 33.75
CA LEU A 389 -5.55 -40.38 34.18
C LEU A 389 -5.35 -40.46 35.69
N THR A 390 -4.79 -39.40 36.29
CA THR A 390 -4.63 -39.30 37.75
C THR A 390 -6.00 -39.32 38.43
N SER A 391 -6.98 -38.57 37.90
CA SER A 391 -8.35 -38.54 38.42
C SER A 391 -9.05 -39.90 38.30
N CYS A 392 -8.91 -40.58 37.17
CA CYS A 392 -9.40 -41.96 36.97
C CYS A 392 -8.83 -42.92 38.01
N ALA A 393 -7.54 -42.84 38.33
CA ALA A 393 -6.92 -43.70 39.34
C ALA A 393 -7.52 -43.48 40.73
N PHE A 394 -7.72 -42.21 41.15
CA PHE A 394 -8.33 -41.89 42.45
C PHE A 394 -9.81 -42.30 42.52
N LEU A 395 -10.58 -42.10 41.44
CA LEU A 395 -11.97 -42.53 41.37
C LEU A 395 -12.09 -44.06 41.43
N LEU A 396 -11.21 -44.78 40.73
CA LEU A 396 -11.16 -46.24 40.78
C LEU A 396 -10.83 -46.74 42.18
N MET A 397 -9.83 -46.15 42.83
CA MET A 397 -9.49 -46.47 44.23
C MET A 397 -10.67 -46.22 45.16
N THR A 398 -11.39 -45.11 44.98
CA THR A 398 -12.59 -44.79 45.75
C THR A 398 -13.67 -45.84 45.54
N LEU A 399 -13.93 -46.24 44.29
CA LEU A 399 -14.90 -47.27 43.97
C LEU A 399 -14.54 -48.62 44.62
N LEU A 400 -13.26 -49.02 44.53
CA LEU A 400 -12.77 -50.27 45.14
C LEU A 400 -12.93 -50.28 46.66
N VAL A 401 -12.61 -49.19 47.34
CA VAL A 401 -12.78 -49.07 48.80
C VAL A 401 -14.25 -49.26 49.19
N TYR A 402 -15.18 -48.61 48.51
CA TYR A 402 -16.61 -48.72 48.79
C TYR A 402 -17.20 -50.10 48.45
N VAL A 403 -16.67 -50.77 47.42
CA VAL A 403 -17.07 -52.14 47.07
C VAL A 403 -16.52 -53.17 48.06
N CYS A 404 -15.26 -53.04 48.49
CA CYS A 404 -14.59 -54.04 49.32
C CYS A 404 -14.96 -53.97 50.81
N LEU A 405 -15.48 -52.84 51.31
CA LEU A 405 -15.86 -52.65 52.71
C LEU A 405 -17.39 -52.72 52.88
N PRO A 406 -17.96 -53.85 53.34
CA PRO A 406 -19.41 -54.01 53.50
C PRO A 406 -20.03 -52.99 54.44
N SER A 407 -19.26 -52.48 55.41
CA SER A 407 -19.68 -51.44 56.35
C SER A 407 -20.00 -50.09 55.69
N LEU A 408 -19.47 -49.83 54.50
CA LEU A 408 -19.69 -48.60 53.74
C LEU A 408 -20.82 -48.72 52.71
N GLN A 409 -21.42 -49.90 52.52
CA GLN A 409 -22.46 -50.16 51.53
C GLN A 409 -23.88 -49.76 51.99
N ASN A 410 -23.96 -48.73 52.83
CA ASN A 410 -25.23 -48.12 53.23
C ASN A 410 -25.85 -47.33 52.07
N LEU A 411 -27.08 -46.81 52.23
CA LEU A 411 -27.78 -46.06 51.17
C LEU A 411 -26.90 -44.93 50.60
N HIS A 412 -26.28 -44.15 51.48
CA HIS A 412 -25.33 -43.09 51.14
C HIS A 412 -24.10 -43.60 50.36
N GLY A 413 -23.55 -44.76 50.73
CA GLY A 413 -22.41 -45.33 50.02
C GLY A 413 -22.77 -45.85 48.63
N LYS A 414 -24.00 -46.36 48.44
CA LYS A 414 -24.49 -46.81 47.13
C LYS A 414 -24.71 -45.66 46.16
N THR A 415 -25.27 -44.54 46.62
CA THR A 415 -25.46 -43.33 45.79
C THR A 415 -24.12 -42.73 45.39
N LEU A 416 -23.14 -42.70 46.31
CA LEU A 416 -21.77 -42.29 46.01
C LEU A 416 -21.07 -43.23 45.01
N MET A 417 -21.21 -44.54 45.16
CA MET A 417 -20.65 -45.51 44.20
C MET A 417 -21.19 -45.27 42.78
N CYS A 418 -22.49 -45.02 42.64
CA CYS A 418 -23.08 -44.69 41.34
C CYS A 418 -22.50 -43.39 40.77
N HIS A 419 -22.40 -42.33 41.57
CA HIS A 419 -21.81 -41.05 41.16
C HIS A 419 -20.35 -41.22 40.69
N VAL A 420 -19.52 -41.88 41.50
CA VAL A 420 -18.10 -42.13 41.21
C VAL A 420 -17.95 -43.00 39.97
N SER A 421 -18.81 -44.01 39.78
CA SER A 421 -18.78 -44.86 38.59
C SER A 421 -19.13 -44.10 37.30
N SER A 422 -20.12 -43.20 37.34
CA SER A 422 -20.48 -42.36 36.20
C SER A 422 -19.38 -41.36 35.86
N LEU A 423 -18.72 -40.77 36.86
CA LEU A 423 -17.55 -39.89 36.63
C LEU A 423 -16.34 -40.66 36.08
N LEU A 424 -16.07 -41.85 36.60
CA LEU A 424 -14.98 -42.70 36.11
C LEU A 424 -15.19 -43.06 34.64
N LEU A 425 -16.42 -43.42 34.24
CA LEU A 425 -16.75 -43.70 32.85
C LEU A 425 -16.58 -42.46 31.95
N ALA A 426 -17.00 -41.28 32.43
CA ALA A 426 -16.84 -40.02 31.69
C ALA A 426 -15.37 -39.68 31.44
N PHE A 427 -14.53 -39.74 32.48
CA PHE A 427 -13.10 -39.41 32.37
C PHE A 427 -12.31 -40.46 31.58
N ILE A 428 -12.68 -41.74 31.64
CA ILE A 428 -12.11 -42.76 30.73
C ILE A 428 -12.44 -42.42 29.27
N CYS A 429 -13.69 -42.04 28.97
CA CYS A 429 -14.07 -41.67 27.60
C CYS A 429 -13.31 -40.43 27.11
N LEU A 430 -13.14 -39.40 27.95
CA LEU A 430 -12.36 -38.21 27.62
C LEU A 430 -10.86 -38.51 27.41
N ALA A 431 -10.27 -39.39 28.23
CA ALA A 431 -8.90 -39.85 28.03
C ALA A 431 -8.73 -40.60 26.70
N VAL A 432 -9.70 -41.46 26.34
CA VAL A 432 -9.72 -42.16 25.05
C VAL A 432 -9.87 -41.19 23.89
N ILE A 433 -10.80 -40.22 23.97
CA ILE A 433 -10.98 -39.18 22.95
C ILE A 433 -9.66 -38.45 22.71
N THR A 434 -8.99 -38.03 23.79
CA THR A 434 -7.71 -37.31 23.72
C THR A 434 -6.59 -38.14 23.07
N TRP A 435 -6.64 -39.46 23.23
CA TRP A 435 -5.65 -40.38 22.65
C TRP A 435 -5.89 -40.64 21.16
N ILE A 436 -7.16 -40.75 20.75
CA ILE A 436 -7.52 -41.08 19.35
C ILE A 436 -7.63 -39.85 18.46
N THR A 437 -7.78 -38.65 19.01
CA THR A 437 -7.82 -37.41 18.20
C THR A 437 -6.44 -37.17 17.59
N PRO A 438 -6.30 -37.25 16.25
CA PRO A 438 -5.03 -37.02 15.59
C PRO A 438 -4.60 -35.56 15.77
N VAL A 439 -3.30 -35.36 15.91
CA VAL A 439 -2.69 -34.01 16.03
C VAL A 439 -2.65 -33.31 14.68
N ASP A 440 -2.72 -34.08 13.59
CA ASP A 440 -2.70 -33.57 12.23
C ASP A 440 -4.13 -33.50 11.65
N PRO A 441 -4.52 -32.35 11.07
CA PRO A 441 -5.88 -32.14 10.55
C PRO A 441 -6.22 -32.94 9.28
N GLU A 442 -5.25 -33.67 8.71
CA GLU A 442 -5.41 -34.47 7.49
C GLU A 442 -5.78 -35.94 7.76
N GLU A 443 -5.74 -36.38 9.01
CA GLU A 443 -6.06 -37.76 9.38
C GLU A 443 -7.54 -37.86 9.80
N GLU A 444 -8.36 -38.50 8.97
CA GLU A 444 -9.78 -38.66 9.28
C GLU A 444 -9.99 -39.70 10.38
N LEU A 445 -10.55 -39.26 11.51
CA LEU A 445 -11.01 -40.13 12.58
C LEU A 445 -12.28 -40.87 12.15
N ASP A 446 -12.39 -42.16 12.49
CA ASP A 446 -13.64 -42.91 12.31
C ASP A 446 -14.82 -42.21 13.01
N THR A 447 -15.72 -41.67 12.19
CA THR A 447 -16.85 -40.84 12.61
C THR A 447 -17.80 -41.61 13.53
N THR A 448 -17.85 -42.94 13.43
CA THR A 448 -18.75 -43.78 14.23
C THR A 448 -18.26 -43.89 15.66
N THR A 449 -16.98 -44.22 15.85
CA THR A 449 -16.34 -44.31 17.17
C THR A 449 -16.36 -42.97 17.90
N CYS A 450 -16.11 -41.87 17.18
CA CYS A 450 -16.19 -40.50 17.73
C CYS A 450 -17.58 -40.18 18.28
N LYS A 451 -18.64 -40.43 17.49
CA LYS A 451 -20.03 -40.21 17.92
C LYS A 451 -20.40 -41.06 19.14
N ALA A 452 -20.02 -42.35 19.13
CA ALA A 452 -20.29 -43.24 20.25
C ALA A 452 -19.66 -42.72 21.55
N LEU A 453 -18.37 -42.37 21.51
CA LEU A 453 -17.66 -41.82 22.67
C LEU A 453 -18.27 -40.49 23.14
N ALA A 454 -18.67 -39.60 22.23
CA ALA A 454 -19.31 -38.34 22.57
C ALA A 454 -20.65 -38.55 23.32
N TYR A 455 -21.51 -39.43 22.80
CA TYR A 455 -22.79 -39.74 23.46
C TYR A 455 -22.59 -40.46 24.79
N THR A 456 -21.64 -41.39 24.90
CA THR A 456 -21.31 -42.06 26.16
C THR A 456 -20.78 -41.08 27.19
N THR A 457 -19.91 -40.14 26.79
CA THR A 457 -19.39 -39.09 27.67
C THR A 457 -20.51 -38.19 28.18
N LEU A 458 -21.39 -37.73 27.29
CA LEU A 458 -22.54 -36.89 27.63
C LEU A 458 -23.47 -37.60 28.64
N PHE A 459 -23.83 -38.85 28.36
CA PHE A 459 -24.66 -39.66 29.25
C PHE A 459 -24.01 -39.82 30.63
N SER A 460 -22.71 -40.10 30.67
CA SER A 460 -21.97 -40.34 31.91
C SER A 460 -21.91 -39.08 32.78
N PHE A 461 -21.66 -37.90 32.20
CA PHE A 461 -21.72 -36.63 32.94
C PHE A 461 -23.13 -36.32 33.46
N LEU A 462 -24.16 -36.50 32.63
CA LEU A 462 -25.55 -36.26 33.05
C LEU A 462 -25.96 -37.19 34.20
N SER A 463 -25.55 -38.45 34.12
CA SER A 463 -25.72 -39.43 35.18
C SER A 463 -25.00 -39.00 36.47
N ALA A 464 -23.74 -38.57 36.37
CA ALA A 464 -22.98 -38.08 37.52
C ALA A 464 -23.67 -36.89 38.20
N PHE A 465 -24.18 -35.92 37.43
CA PHE A 465 -24.95 -34.79 37.98
C PHE A 465 -26.26 -35.23 38.61
N SER A 466 -26.96 -36.20 38.03
CA SER A 466 -28.19 -36.75 38.62
C SER A 466 -27.91 -37.42 39.97
N TRP A 467 -26.86 -38.23 40.06
CA TRP A 467 -26.45 -38.85 41.33
C TRP A 467 -25.98 -37.82 42.36
N LEU A 468 -25.33 -36.74 41.92
CA LEU A 468 -24.98 -35.63 42.81
C LEU A 468 -26.22 -34.98 43.42
N ASN A 469 -27.27 -34.76 42.62
CA ASN A 469 -28.54 -34.26 43.14
C ASN A 469 -29.18 -35.22 44.15
N VAL A 470 -29.15 -36.54 43.87
CA VAL A 470 -29.63 -37.56 44.81
C VAL A 470 -28.85 -37.54 46.12
N MET A 471 -27.51 -37.39 46.07
CA MET A 471 -26.68 -37.27 47.27
C MET A 471 -26.98 -36.00 48.06
N CYS A 472 -27.16 -34.85 47.39
CA CYS A 472 -27.56 -33.61 48.06
C CYS A 472 -28.92 -33.76 48.77
N PHE A 473 -29.87 -34.45 48.13
CA PHE A 473 -31.17 -34.75 48.73
C PHE A 473 -31.05 -35.70 49.93
N ASP A 474 -30.26 -36.77 49.83
CA ASP A 474 -29.99 -37.73 50.91
C ASP A 474 -29.41 -37.02 52.16
N ILE A 475 -28.46 -36.10 51.96
CA ILE A 475 -27.86 -35.29 53.02
C ILE A 475 -28.90 -34.33 53.62
N TRP A 476 -29.63 -33.60 52.79
CA TRP A 476 -30.67 -32.68 53.26
C TRP A 476 -31.74 -33.41 54.07
N TRP A 477 -32.22 -34.55 53.58
CA TRP A 477 -33.23 -35.34 54.28
C TRP A 477 -32.72 -35.91 55.62
N THR A 478 -31.42 -36.20 55.73
CA THR A 478 -30.83 -36.80 56.93
C THR A 478 -30.52 -35.76 58.01
N PHE A 479 -30.16 -34.53 57.63
CA PHE A 479 -29.64 -33.49 58.56
C PHE A 479 -30.42 -32.17 58.58
N GLY A 480 -31.27 -31.90 57.58
CA GLY A 480 -32.10 -30.70 57.48
C GLY A 480 -33.49 -30.95 58.04
#